data_AF-A0A7C3GK27-F1
#
_entry.id   AF-A0A7C3GK27-F1
#
_cell.length_a   1.000
_cell.length_b   1.000
_cell.length_c   1.000
_cell.angle_alpha   90.00
_cell.angle_beta   90.00
_cell.angle_gamma   90.00
#
_symmetry.space_group_name_H-M   'P 1'
#
loop_
_entity.id
_entity.type
_entity.pdbx_description
1 polymer ?
#
loop_
_entity_poly.entity_id
_entity_poly.type
_entity_poly.pdbx_seq_one_letter_code
_entity_poly.pdbx_strand_id
1 'polypeptide(L)'
;MKLRWKWLVPFVVVGLVLFLTGTALADGGPHGGYTPTTDACAGCHRAHTAQGANLLTSSTTYGLCMSCHGSAGTGADTNVEDGYFLSTRSSSTSGEANTTDNSPLLGGGFVNYKSASVTSAHNVNAGIRAAWGYGVARGSTADLPEDLSCASCHDPHGSSNYRIIKSNIAGHTVSVSQVDESAKDYDTEQWPADVSNVCVACHGAYHVTRANSGTNNADDGSGNTDYGGDVSTYAHRIDMAYNYGGNVNPETTGYGGYTLPLAGTDTVACQTCHLSHGTSATMSTLATASNTSDSALLRLDNRGVCEVCHQK
;
A
#
# COMPACT_ATOMS: atom_id res chain seq x y z
N MET A 1 33.10 -31.28 52.56
CA MET A 1 33.43 -30.24 51.57
C MET A 1 32.11 -29.64 51.07
N LYS A 2 31.61 -28.59 51.73
CA LYS A 2 30.32 -27.93 51.44
C LYS A 2 30.56 -26.78 50.46
N LEU A 3 30.27 -26.95 49.17
CA LEU A 3 30.31 -25.87 48.20
C LEU A 3 29.01 -25.06 48.30
N ARG A 4 29.17 -23.74 48.49
CA ARG A 4 28.11 -22.81 48.90
C ARG A 4 27.24 -22.40 47.69
N TRP A 5 26.13 -23.09 47.49
CA TRP A 5 25.03 -22.72 46.59
C TRP A 5 24.25 -21.53 47.17
N LYS A 6 24.81 -20.32 47.18
CA LYS A 6 24.08 -19.11 47.63
C LYS A 6 24.29 -17.86 46.76
N TRP A 7 24.97 -17.98 45.62
CA TRP A 7 25.31 -16.81 44.79
C TRP A 7 24.90 -16.91 43.31
N LEU A 8 24.13 -17.93 42.91
CA LEU A 8 23.68 -18.09 41.51
C LEU A 8 22.25 -17.60 41.24
N VAL A 9 21.53 -17.14 42.26
CA VAL A 9 20.10 -16.77 42.12
C VAL A 9 19.84 -15.30 41.73
N PRO A 10 20.69 -14.29 41.99
CA PRO A 10 20.35 -12.92 41.56
C PRO A 10 20.74 -12.59 40.11
N PHE A 11 21.59 -13.40 39.45
CA PHE A 11 22.08 -13.08 38.09
C PHE A 11 21.24 -13.64 36.95
N VAL A 12 20.37 -14.63 37.19
CA VAL A 12 19.48 -15.18 36.15
C VAL A 12 18.21 -14.34 35.99
N VAL A 13 17.81 -13.60 37.03
CA VAL A 13 16.59 -12.75 36.98
C VAL A 13 16.82 -11.42 36.24
N VAL A 14 18.07 -10.94 36.16
CA VAL A 14 18.40 -9.70 35.43
C VAL A 14 18.56 -9.93 33.91
N GLY A 15 18.77 -11.18 33.47
CA GLY A 15 18.94 -11.52 32.05
C GLY A 15 17.64 -11.79 31.28
N LEU A 16 16.48 -11.87 31.95
CA LEU A 16 15.23 -12.34 31.34
C LEU A 16 14.18 -11.24 31.07
N VAL A 17 14.52 -9.96 31.20
CA VAL A 17 13.57 -8.84 31.04
C VAL A 17 13.81 -8.01 29.76
N LEU A 18 14.80 -8.37 28.94
CA LEU A 18 15.19 -7.57 27.76
C LEU A 18 14.66 -8.06 26.39
N PHE A 19 13.70 -8.99 26.35
CA PHE A 19 13.05 -9.43 25.10
C PHE A 19 11.54 -9.20 25.08
N LEU A 20 11.08 -8.07 25.64
CA LEU A 20 9.82 -7.49 25.21
C LEU A 20 10.10 -6.71 23.92
N THR A 21 10.07 -7.40 22.78
CA THR A 21 9.83 -6.71 21.51
C THR A 21 8.41 -6.17 21.63
N GLY A 22 8.29 -4.93 22.11
CA GLY A 22 7.05 -4.18 21.97
C GLY A 22 6.71 -4.19 20.49
N THR A 23 5.58 -4.78 20.13
CA THR A 23 4.98 -4.53 18.82
C THR A 23 4.84 -3.03 18.72
N ALA A 24 5.56 -2.39 17.80
CA ALA A 24 5.28 -1.02 17.45
C ALA A 24 3.80 -0.98 17.05
N LEU A 25 2.98 -0.29 17.83
CA LEU A 25 1.63 0.03 17.45
C LEU A 25 1.72 1.35 16.70
N ALA A 26 1.11 1.39 15.53
CA ALA A 26 0.86 2.63 14.84
C ALA A 26 -0.24 3.42 15.53
N ASP A 27 0.08 4.04 16.66
CA ASP A 27 -0.85 4.84 17.46
C ASP A 27 -0.60 6.35 17.35
N GLY A 28 0.19 6.77 16.36
CA GLY A 28 0.41 8.17 16.06
C GLY A 28 -0.84 8.84 15.50
N GLY A 29 -1.31 9.90 16.16
CA GLY A 29 -2.45 10.70 15.72
C GLY A 29 -3.80 10.09 16.13
N PRO A 30 -4.88 10.29 15.35
CA PRO A 30 -6.24 9.86 15.74
C PRO A 30 -6.53 8.37 15.54
N HIS A 31 -5.60 7.61 14.94
CA HIS A 31 -5.80 6.23 14.48
C HIS A 31 -5.24 5.16 15.45
N GLY A 32 -5.29 5.39 16.76
CA GLY A 32 -4.84 4.41 17.75
C GLY A 32 -4.78 4.99 19.15
N GLY A 33 -4.12 4.27 20.07
CA GLY A 33 -3.91 4.76 21.44
C GLY A 33 -5.21 4.86 22.26
N TYR A 34 -6.24 4.09 21.90
CA TYR A 34 -7.55 4.17 22.55
C TYR A 34 -7.52 3.59 23.97
N THR A 35 -7.26 4.44 24.94
CA THR A 35 -7.39 4.14 26.36
C THR A 35 -8.77 4.60 26.88
N PRO A 36 -9.24 4.13 28.05
CA PRO A 36 -10.55 4.52 28.58
C PRO A 36 -10.76 6.03 28.81
N THR A 37 -9.69 6.84 28.80
CA THR A 37 -9.75 8.30 29.00
C THR A 37 -9.39 9.10 27.75
N THR A 38 -9.23 8.44 26.59
CA THR A 38 -8.90 9.13 25.34
C THR A 38 -10.09 9.97 24.85
N ASP A 39 -9.80 11.14 24.27
CA ASP A 39 -10.76 11.95 23.52
C ASP A 39 -10.70 11.70 22.01
N ALA A 40 -9.74 10.89 21.54
CA ALA A 40 -9.52 10.58 20.12
C ALA A 40 -10.77 9.97 19.44
N CYS A 41 -11.61 9.25 20.20
CA CYS A 41 -12.87 8.71 19.71
C CYS A 41 -13.79 9.81 19.15
N ALA A 42 -13.75 11.01 19.73
CA ALA A 42 -14.50 12.18 19.26
C ALA A 42 -13.87 12.86 18.03
N GLY A 43 -12.78 12.33 17.47
CA GLY A 43 -12.37 12.68 16.10
C GLY A 43 -13.37 12.14 15.08
N CYS A 44 -13.76 10.87 15.25
CA CYS A 44 -14.54 10.13 14.25
C CYS A 44 -16.00 9.88 14.66
N HIS A 45 -16.29 9.76 15.95
CA HIS A 45 -17.60 9.39 16.46
C HIS A 45 -18.32 10.53 17.19
N ARG A 46 -19.66 10.55 17.13
CA ARG A 46 -20.54 11.42 17.94
C ARG A 46 -21.69 10.60 18.51
N ALA A 47 -21.76 10.48 19.83
CA ALA A 47 -22.76 9.63 20.49
C ALA A 47 -24.22 10.07 20.23
N HIS A 48 -24.48 11.37 20.12
CA HIS A 48 -25.85 11.91 20.03
C HIS A 48 -26.14 12.68 18.74
N THR A 49 -25.11 13.02 17.96
CA THR A 49 -25.22 13.90 16.78
C THR A 49 -24.48 13.34 15.57
N ALA A 50 -24.31 12.03 15.51
CA ALA A 50 -23.72 11.36 14.36
C ALA A 50 -24.50 11.66 13.09
N GLN A 51 -23.77 11.77 11.97
CA GLN A 51 -24.34 11.94 10.64
C GLN A 51 -24.47 10.61 9.90
N GLY A 52 -23.64 9.62 10.24
CA GLY A 52 -23.61 8.31 9.61
C GLY A 52 -23.86 7.15 10.56
N ALA A 53 -23.99 5.96 9.98
CA ALA A 53 -24.02 4.70 10.72
C ALA A 53 -22.76 4.54 11.60
N ASN A 54 -22.82 3.69 12.61
CA ASN A 54 -21.73 3.47 13.58
C ASN A 54 -21.29 4.74 14.32
N LEU A 55 -22.22 5.68 14.49
CA LEU A 55 -22.01 6.95 15.18
C LEU A 55 -20.99 7.87 14.49
N LEU A 56 -20.76 7.73 13.19
CA LEU A 56 -19.73 8.51 12.49
C LEU A 56 -20.13 9.98 12.30
N THR A 57 -19.13 10.86 12.34
CA THR A 57 -19.28 12.31 12.07
C THR A 57 -19.60 12.64 10.62
N SER A 58 -19.41 11.69 9.71
CA SER A 58 -19.73 11.78 8.27
C SER A 58 -20.68 10.66 7.88
N SER A 59 -21.48 10.89 6.85
CA SER A 59 -22.40 9.90 6.27
C SER A 59 -21.71 8.81 5.46
N THR A 60 -20.48 9.06 4.98
CA THR A 60 -19.68 8.10 4.21
C THR A 60 -18.28 7.94 4.78
N THR A 61 -17.69 6.75 4.61
CA THR A 61 -16.29 6.47 4.98
C THR A 61 -15.34 7.42 4.25
N TYR A 62 -15.56 7.65 2.95
CA TYR A 62 -14.77 8.62 2.18
C TYR A 62 -14.84 10.01 2.80
N GLY A 63 -16.04 10.54 3.03
CA GLY A 63 -16.22 11.87 3.63
C GLY A 63 -15.59 12.00 5.02
N LEU A 64 -15.58 10.91 5.81
CA LEU A 64 -14.90 10.89 7.10
C LEU A 64 -13.39 11.05 6.94
N CYS A 65 -12.76 10.20 6.11
CA CYS A 65 -11.31 10.23 5.90
C CYS A 65 -10.86 11.55 5.27
N MET A 66 -11.61 12.05 4.28
CA MET A 66 -11.29 13.29 3.57
C MET A 66 -11.46 14.54 4.44
N SER A 67 -12.19 14.47 5.56
CA SER A 67 -12.25 15.59 6.52
C SER A 67 -10.87 15.93 7.13
N CYS A 68 -9.95 14.95 7.13
CA CYS A 68 -8.56 15.16 7.55
C CYS A 68 -7.59 15.12 6.36
N HIS A 69 -7.76 14.14 5.46
CA HIS A 69 -6.82 13.83 4.38
C HIS A 69 -7.17 14.48 3.03
N GLY A 70 -8.27 15.24 2.93
CA GLY A 70 -8.66 15.93 1.71
C GLY A 70 -7.96 17.26 1.50
N SER A 71 -8.20 17.91 0.37
CA SER A 71 -7.64 19.23 0.03
C SER A 71 -8.04 20.31 1.03
N ALA A 72 -9.25 20.21 1.60
CA ALA A 72 -9.74 21.10 2.65
C ALA A 72 -9.52 20.57 4.08
N GLY A 73 -9.03 19.33 4.22
CA GLY A 73 -8.78 18.73 5.52
C GLY A 73 -7.56 19.35 6.21
N THR A 74 -7.55 19.39 7.54
CA THR A 74 -6.40 19.92 8.31
C THR A 74 -5.95 18.96 9.41
N GLY A 75 -6.52 17.75 9.44
CA GLY A 75 -6.23 16.76 10.48
C GLY A 75 -5.12 15.77 10.12
N ALA A 76 -4.53 15.89 8.94
CA ALA A 76 -3.41 15.07 8.48
C ALA A 76 -2.53 15.80 7.47
N ASP A 77 -1.23 15.51 7.53
CA ASP A 77 -0.22 16.06 6.62
C ASP A 77 -0.30 15.42 5.22
N THR A 78 -0.88 14.22 5.12
CA THR A 78 -1.08 13.54 3.85
C THR A 78 -2.38 14.00 3.19
N ASN A 79 -2.25 14.87 2.18
CA ASN A 79 -3.36 15.21 1.29
C ASN A 79 -3.48 14.14 0.19
N VAL A 80 -4.30 13.11 0.45
CA VAL A 80 -4.50 12.00 -0.49
C VAL A 80 -5.43 12.35 -1.65
N GLU A 81 -6.15 13.48 -1.57
CA GLU A 81 -6.97 13.97 -2.68
C GLU A 81 -6.07 14.44 -3.82
N ASP A 82 -5.09 15.29 -3.50
CA ASP A 82 -4.20 15.89 -4.47
C ASP A 82 -2.81 15.21 -4.56
N GLY A 83 -2.58 14.21 -3.72
CA GLY A 83 -1.42 13.34 -3.78
C GLY A 83 -0.10 14.02 -3.38
N TYR A 84 -0.12 14.91 -2.38
CA TYR A 84 1.10 15.52 -1.83
C TYR A 84 1.09 15.63 -0.30
N PHE A 85 2.28 15.69 0.28
CA PHE A 85 2.50 15.94 1.70
C PHE A 85 2.47 17.44 2.00
N LEU A 86 1.89 17.82 3.15
CA LEU A 86 1.77 19.20 3.62
C LEU A 86 2.27 19.32 5.05
N SER A 87 3.52 19.76 5.24
CA SER A 87 4.05 20.04 6.58
C SER A 87 3.34 21.22 7.24
N THR A 88 2.75 22.11 6.43
CA THR A 88 1.97 23.25 6.93
C THR A 88 0.70 22.87 7.71
N ARG A 89 0.21 21.63 7.56
CA ARG A 89 -0.94 21.11 8.34
C ARG A 89 -0.53 20.55 9.69
N SER A 90 0.76 20.39 9.92
CA SER A 90 1.24 19.75 11.11
C SER A 90 1.31 20.70 12.29
N SER A 91 0.82 20.23 13.44
CA SER A 91 1.15 20.80 14.74
C SER A 91 2.35 20.11 15.41
N SER A 92 2.96 19.11 14.74
CA SER A 92 3.96 18.19 15.29
C SER A 92 5.10 17.95 14.30
N THR A 93 6.33 18.27 14.71
CA THR A 93 7.53 17.97 13.91
C THR A 93 7.87 16.47 13.83
N SER A 94 7.04 15.59 14.40
CA SER A 94 7.27 14.13 14.41
C SER A 94 6.68 13.46 13.18
N GLY A 95 7.56 13.16 12.22
CA GLY A 95 7.23 12.54 10.93
C GLY A 95 7.44 13.45 9.71
N GLU A 96 7.70 14.74 9.95
CA GLU A 96 8.13 15.68 8.90
C GLU A 96 9.62 15.57 8.57
N ALA A 97 10.40 14.92 9.44
CA ALA A 97 11.85 15.02 9.43
C ALA A 97 12.49 14.55 8.10
N ASN A 98 11.78 13.74 7.31
CA ASN A 98 12.30 13.14 6.09
C ASN A 98 11.50 13.45 4.81
N THR A 99 10.32 14.08 4.91
CA THR A 99 9.50 14.39 3.72
C THR A 99 9.37 15.89 3.56
N THR A 100 9.74 16.38 2.37
CA THR A 100 9.68 17.81 2.05
C THR A 100 8.24 18.26 1.83
N ASP A 101 7.92 19.50 2.19
CA ASP A 101 6.61 20.09 1.91
C ASP A 101 6.31 20.05 0.40
N ASN A 102 5.09 19.65 0.04
CA ASN A 102 4.61 19.40 -1.33
C ASN A 102 5.27 18.22 -2.05
N SER A 103 6.00 17.35 -1.35
CA SER A 103 6.48 16.09 -1.95
C SER A 103 5.30 15.21 -2.39
N PRO A 104 5.36 14.56 -3.57
CA PRO A 104 4.31 13.65 -4.01
C PRO A 104 4.18 12.45 -3.09
N LEU A 105 2.95 12.08 -2.74
CA LEU A 105 2.70 10.88 -1.94
C LEU A 105 2.96 9.61 -2.75
N LEU A 106 3.55 8.63 -2.08
CA LEU A 106 3.89 7.32 -2.64
C LEU A 106 2.71 6.51 -3.20
N GLY A 107 1.51 6.72 -2.62
CA GLY A 107 0.28 6.07 -3.09
C GLY A 107 -0.36 6.75 -4.30
N GLY A 108 0.12 7.94 -4.68
CA GLY A 108 -0.60 8.80 -5.61
C GLY A 108 -1.70 9.62 -4.96
N GLY A 109 -2.57 10.21 -5.78
CA GLY A 109 -3.74 10.97 -5.34
C GLY A 109 -5.02 10.50 -6.02
N PHE A 110 -6.18 10.83 -5.45
CA PHE A 110 -7.49 10.43 -5.99
C PHE A 110 -8.07 11.42 -7.01
N VAL A 111 -7.68 12.69 -6.96
CA VAL A 111 -8.18 13.77 -7.83
C VAL A 111 -7.04 14.37 -8.66
N ASN A 112 -5.92 14.70 -8.00
CA ASN A 112 -4.72 15.19 -8.65
C ASN A 112 -3.50 14.36 -8.22
N TYR A 113 -2.49 14.29 -9.08
CA TYR A 113 -1.18 13.75 -8.73
C TYR A 113 -0.11 14.42 -9.58
N LYS A 114 0.96 14.90 -8.94
CA LYS A 114 2.06 15.65 -9.59
C LYS A 114 1.55 16.82 -10.45
N SER A 115 0.60 17.60 -9.92
CA SER A 115 -0.01 18.76 -10.56
C SER A 115 -0.85 18.48 -11.83
N ALA A 116 -1.21 17.23 -12.06
CA ALA A 116 -2.10 16.83 -13.16
C ALA A 116 -3.31 16.06 -12.62
N SER A 117 -4.43 16.12 -13.34
CA SER A 117 -5.63 15.37 -12.99
C SER A 117 -5.37 13.87 -13.08
N VAL A 118 -5.92 13.14 -12.13
CA VAL A 118 -5.88 11.69 -12.09
C VAL A 118 -6.68 11.11 -13.24
N THR A 119 -6.10 10.14 -13.93
CA THR A 119 -6.66 9.46 -15.10
C THR A 119 -7.14 8.06 -14.77
N SER A 120 -6.63 7.49 -13.67
CA SER A 120 -6.91 6.15 -13.17
C SER A 120 -6.81 6.14 -11.65
N ALA A 121 -7.82 5.60 -10.97
CA ALA A 121 -7.83 5.46 -9.52
C ALA A 121 -8.66 4.26 -9.06
N HIS A 122 -8.33 3.72 -7.89
CA HIS A 122 -9.29 2.91 -7.15
C HIS A 122 -10.50 3.77 -6.76
N ASN A 123 -11.70 3.27 -7.04
CA ASN A 123 -12.91 4.02 -6.76
C ASN A 123 -13.42 3.73 -5.34
N VAL A 124 -13.01 4.58 -4.39
CA VAL A 124 -13.31 4.45 -2.95
C VAL A 124 -14.54 5.24 -2.48
N ASN A 125 -15.28 5.87 -3.40
CA ASN A 125 -16.40 6.77 -3.08
C ASN A 125 -17.68 6.51 -3.90
N ALA A 126 -17.65 5.66 -4.94
CA ALA A 126 -18.81 5.47 -5.82
C ALA A 126 -19.53 4.12 -5.63
N GLY A 127 -19.30 3.43 -4.51
CA GLY A 127 -19.98 2.16 -4.23
C GLY A 127 -19.66 1.05 -5.23
N ILE A 128 -18.43 1.04 -5.76
CA ILE A 128 -18.00 0.05 -6.75
C ILE A 128 -17.55 -1.21 -6.02
N ARG A 129 -18.07 -2.35 -6.46
CA ARG A 129 -17.72 -3.68 -5.95
C ARG A 129 -16.93 -4.52 -6.95
N ALA A 130 -17.03 -4.22 -8.24
CA ALA A 130 -16.35 -4.99 -9.28
C ALA A 130 -14.81 -4.87 -9.15
N ALA A 131 -14.14 -5.96 -8.85
CA ALA A 131 -12.68 -6.08 -8.78
C ALA A 131 -12.17 -7.04 -9.85
N TRP A 132 -11.16 -6.59 -10.60
CA TRP A 132 -10.51 -7.41 -11.62
C TRP A 132 -9.71 -8.56 -10.99
N GLY A 133 -9.99 -9.79 -11.41
CA GLY A 133 -9.24 -10.96 -10.96
C GLY A 133 -9.55 -11.41 -9.53
N TYR A 134 -10.67 -10.98 -8.95
CA TYR A 134 -11.12 -11.43 -7.64
C TYR A 134 -11.80 -12.80 -7.74
N GLY A 135 -11.05 -13.88 -7.48
CA GLY A 135 -11.59 -15.25 -7.58
C GLY A 135 -12.07 -15.66 -8.98
N VAL A 136 -11.70 -14.88 -10.00
CA VAL A 136 -12.04 -15.08 -11.42
C VAL A 136 -10.81 -14.90 -12.30
N ALA A 137 -10.88 -15.33 -13.56
CA ALA A 137 -9.78 -15.21 -14.51
C ALA A 137 -9.35 -13.74 -14.76
N ARG A 138 -8.10 -13.55 -15.20
CA ARG A 138 -7.58 -12.24 -15.61
C ARG A 138 -8.42 -11.65 -16.73
N GLY A 139 -8.58 -10.33 -16.73
CA GLY A 139 -9.47 -9.66 -17.67
C GLY A 139 -10.96 -9.93 -17.43
N SER A 140 -11.32 -10.51 -16.27
CA SER A 140 -12.70 -10.57 -15.79
C SER A 140 -12.81 -9.89 -14.42
N THR A 141 -14.01 -9.43 -14.08
CA THR A 141 -14.34 -8.83 -12.78
C THR A 141 -15.30 -9.72 -11.99
N ALA A 142 -15.16 -9.72 -10.67
CA ALA A 142 -16.17 -10.21 -9.75
C ALA A 142 -16.39 -9.20 -8.63
N ASP A 143 -17.55 -9.25 -7.99
CA ASP A 143 -17.89 -8.33 -6.91
C ASP A 143 -17.18 -8.69 -5.61
N LEU A 144 -16.59 -7.68 -4.97
CA LEU A 144 -16.15 -7.71 -3.58
C LEU A 144 -17.37 -7.90 -2.65
N PRO A 145 -17.17 -8.48 -1.44
CA PRO A 145 -18.26 -8.65 -0.48
C PRO A 145 -18.96 -7.33 -0.08
N GLU A 146 -18.21 -6.23 -0.05
CA GLU A 146 -18.66 -4.89 0.30
C GLU A 146 -18.11 -3.86 -0.71
N ASP A 147 -18.69 -2.66 -0.73
CA ASP A 147 -18.20 -1.55 -1.55
C ASP A 147 -16.75 -1.21 -1.19
N LEU A 148 -15.92 -0.95 -2.21
CA LEU A 148 -14.55 -0.49 -1.98
C LEU A 148 -14.56 0.88 -1.30
N SER A 149 -13.81 1.01 -0.21
CA SER A 149 -13.63 2.25 0.54
C SER A 149 -12.21 2.35 1.08
N CYS A 150 -11.85 3.50 1.68
CA CYS A 150 -10.58 3.64 2.38
C CYS A 150 -10.38 2.55 3.45
N ALA A 151 -11.46 2.18 4.14
CA ALA A 151 -11.46 1.16 5.19
C ALA A 151 -11.39 -0.28 4.64
N SER A 152 -11.38 -0.50 3.32
CA SER A 152 -11.16 -1.82 2.74
C SER A 152 -9.69 -2.24 2.86
N CYS A 153 -8.76 -1.28 2.87
CA CYS A 153 -7.32 -1.51 3.02
C CYS A 153 -6.78 -0.97 4.34
N HIS A 154 -7.30 0.16 4.83
CA HIS A 154 -6.83 0.80 6.06
C HIS A 154 -7.71 0.43 7.26
N ASP A 155 -7.11 0.34 8.44
CA ASP A 155 -7.79 0.20 9.73
C ASP A 155 -7.81 1.56 10.45
N PRO A 156 -8.96 2.25 10.52
CA PRO A 156 -9.05 3.53 11.20
C PRO A 156 -8.79 3.42 12.71
N HIS A 157 -8.80 2.21 13.29
CA HIS A 157 -8.45 2.00 14.68
C HIS A 157 -6.96 1.68 14.91
N GLY A 158 -6.17 1.73 13.84
CA GLY A 158 -4.74 1.44 13.86
C GLY A 158 -4.41 0.02 13.47
N SER A 159 -3.13 -0.22 13.19
CA SER A 159 -2.63 -1.54 12.82
C SER A 159 -1.19 -1.73 13.33
N SER A 160 -0.57 -2.86 12.99
CA SER A 160 0.86 -3.09 13.27
C SER A 160 1.82 -2.33 12.34
N ASN A 161 1.32 -1.46 11.45
CA ASN A 161 2.13 -0.57 10.61
C ASN A 161 1.58 0.86 10.64
N TYR A 162 2.46 1.86 10.61
CA TYR A 162 2.09 3.29 10.68
C TYR A 162 1.26 3.82 9.51
N ARG A 163 1.19 3.09 8.39
CA ARG A 163 0.27 3.37 7.28
C ARG A 163 -1.12 2.77 7.51
N ILE A 164 -1.36 2.22 8.69
CA ILE A 164 -2.62 1.64 9.17
C ILE A 164 -3.20 0.58 8.23
N ILE A 165 -2.37 -0.16 7.48
CA ILE A 165 -2.85 -1.23 6.60
C ILE A 165 -3.37 -2.40 7.43
N LYS A 166 -4.58 -2.88 7.11
CA LYS A 166 -5.20 -4.04 7.76
C LYS A 166 -4.30 -5.26 7.66
N SER A 167 -4.23 -6.03 8.74
CA SER A 167 -3.55 -7.34 8.77
C SER A 167 -4.37 -8.45 8.11
N ASN A 168 -5.63 -8.19 7.76
CA ASN A 168 -6.47 -9.08 6.97
C ASN A 168 -7.34 -8.28 6.01
N ILE A 169 -7.31 -8.65 4.72
CA ILE A 169 -8.14 -8.05 3.67
C ILE A 169 -8.83 -9.19 2.93
N ALA A 170 -10.17 -9.16 2.86
CA ALA A 170 -10.98 -10.17 2.18
C ALA A 170 -10.66 -11.63 2.58
N GLY A 171 -10.29 -11.87 3.85
CA GLY A 171 -9.93 -13.21 4.35
C GLY A 171 -8.46 -13.60 4.12
N HIS A 172 -7.70 -12.77 3.40
CA HIS A 172 -6.26 -12.96 3.18
C HIS A 172 -5.46 -12.27 4.28
N THR A 173 -4.55 -13.01 4.90
CA THR A 173 -3.58 -12.43 5.84
C THR A 173 -2.65 -11.51 5.06
N VAL A 174 -2.59 -10.26 5.51
CA VAL A 174 -1.74 -9.22 4.96
C VAL A 174 -0.65 -8.94 6.00
N SER A 175 0.58 -9.23 5.63
CA SER A 175 1.76 -8.75 6.35
C SER A 175 2.34 -7.62 5.52
N VAL A 176 2.53 -6.47 6.16
CA VAL A 176 3.20 -5.32 5.58
C VAL A 176 4.17 -4.83 6.65
N SER A 177 5.42 -5.30 6.57
CA SER A 177 6.53 -4.79 7.37
C SER A 177 7.04 -3.47 6.79
N GLN A 178 6.55 -2.32 7.22
CA GLN A 178 7.08 -1.05 6.71
C GLN A 178 8.51 -0.82 7.23
N VAL A 179 9.43 -0.53 6.30
CA VAL A 179 10.87 -0.33 6.59
C VAL A 179 11.18 1.07 7.13
N ASP A 180 10.23 1.99 6.99
CA ASP A 180 10.33 3.42 7.30
C ASP A 180 9.45 3.84 8.50
N GLU A 181 8.92 2.90 9.29
CA GLU A 181 7.97 3.22 10.37
C GLU A 181 8.53 4.19 11.43
N SER A 182 9.81 4.06 11.76
CA SER A 182 10.47 4.99 12.68
C SER A 182 10.75 6.36 12.05
N ALA A 183 10.89 6.41 10.73
CA ALA A 183 11.20 7.59 9.94
C ALA A 183 9.95 8.36 9.48
N LYS A 184 8.80 7.65 9.38
CA LYS A 184 7.52 8.12 8.82
C LYS A 184 7.73 8.86 7.50
N ASP A 185 8.33 8.17 6.54
CA ASP A 185 8.65 8.70 5.22
C ASP A 185 7.45 8.58 4.26
N TYR A 186 7.09 9.66 3.58
CA TYR A 186 5.93 9.70 2.69
C TYR A 186 6.27 9.97 1.22
N ASP A 187 7.55 10.11 0.87
CA ASP A 187 8.00 10.47 -0.47
C ASP A 187 9.19 9.66 -0.99
N THR A 188 9.82 8.84 -0.14
CA THR A 188 10.78 7.83 -0.57
C THR A 188 10.15 6.45 -0.54
N GLU A 189 10.19 5.75 -1.68
CA GLU A 189 9.66 4.39 -1.76
C GLU A 189 10.41 3.40 -0.87
N GLN A 190 9.80 3.03 0.25
CA GLN A 190 10.32 2.01 1.13
C GLN A 190 9.22 1.04 1.56
N TRP A 191 9.17 -0.13 0.92
CA TRP A 191 8.22 -1.18 1.24
C TRP A 191 8.91 -2.53 1.39
N PRO A 192 8.34 -3.42 2.20
CA PRO A 192 8.83 -4.79 2.30
C PRO A 192 8.52 -5.57 1.03
N ALA A 193 9.25 -6.67 0.83
CA ALA A 193 9.01 -7.60 -0.27
C ALA A 193 7.58 -8.19 -0.26
N ASP A 194 6.89 -8.20 0.88
CA ASP A 194 5.54 -8.75 1.03
C ASP A 194 4.41 -7.74 0.77
N VAL A 195 4.72 -6.52 0.31
CA VAL A 195 3.72 -5.46 0.04
C VAL A 195 2.66 -5.85 -1.00
N SER A 196 2.99 -6.78 -1.91
CA SER A 196 2.05 -7.32 -2.88
C SER A 196 0.83 -7.99 -2.21
N ASN A 197 0.96 -8.49 -0.99
CA ASN A 197 -0.14 -9.13 -0.24
C ASN A 197 -1.39 -8.25 -0.11
N VAL A 198 -1.22 -6.92 -0.04
CA VAL A 198 -2.33 -5.97 -0.01
C VAL A 198 -3.15 -6.03 -1.30
N CYS A 199 -2.45 -6.10 -2.44
CA CYS A 199 -3.06 -6.02 -3.76
C CYS A 199 -3.74 -7.35 -4.14
N VAL A 200 -3.10 -8.47 -3.83
CA VAL A 200 -3.53 -9.80 -4.27
C VAL A 200 -4.74 -10.32 -3.49
N ALA A 201 -5.05 -9.72 -2.33
CA ALA A 201 -6.29 -9.96 -1.59
C ALA A 201 -7.55 -9.71 -2.45
N CYS A 202 -7.46 -8.79 -3.43
CA CYS A 202 -8.53 -8.51 -4.39
C CYS A 202 -8.13 -8.86 -5.83
N HIS A 203 -6.85 -8.78 -6.19
CA HIS A 203 -6.34 -9.01 -7.54
C HIS A 203 -5.61 -10.34 -7.70
N GLY A 204 -6.04 -11.39 -7.00
CA GLY A 204 -5.35 -12.69 -6.93
C GLY A 204 -4.96 -13.27 -8.29
N ALA A 205 -5.80 -13.12 -9.32
CA ALA A 205 -5.48 -13.61 -10.66
C ALA A 205 -4.26 -12.95 -11.33
N TYR A 206 -3.83 -11.78 -10.85
CA TYR A 206 -2.65 -11.06 -11.36
C TYR A 206 -1.36 -11.43 -10.61
N HIS A 207 -1.45 -12.19 -9.51
CA HIS A 207 -0.30 -12.63 -8.73
C HIS A 207 0.32 -13.90 -9.28
N VAL A 208 1.14 -13.75 -10.33
CA VAL A 208 1.89 -14.88 -10.88
C VAL A 208 3.22 -14.99 -10.14
N THR A 209 3.42 -16.05 -9.36
CA THR A 209 4.67 -16.28 -8.59
C THR A 209 5.59 -17.31 -9.28
N ARG A 210 5.04 -18.09 -10.21
CA ARG A 210 5.71 -19.20 -10.89
C ARG A 210 7.03 -18.74 -11.53
N ALA A 211 8.10 -19.48 -11.24
CA ALA A 211 9.42 -19.26 -11.84
C ALA A 211 9.36 -19.25 -13.37
N ASN A 212 10.14 -18.36 -13.99
CA ASN A 212 10.22 -18.17 -15.45
C ASN A 212 8.92 -17.70 -16.14
N SER A 213 7.90 -17.30 -15.39
CA SER A 213 6.73 -16.65 -16.00
C SER A 213 7.14 -15.33 -16.64
N GLY A 214 6.83 -15.18 -17.93
CA GLY A 214 7.20 -14.03 -18.73
C GLY A 214 8.62 -14.04 -19.29
N THR A 215 9.47 -15.05 -19.00
CA THR A 215 10.84 -15.10 -19.55
C THR A 215 10.99 -15.94 -20.82
N ASN A 216 10.21 -17.00 -21.03
CA ASN A 216 10.41 -17.94 -22.16
C ASN A 216 9.16 -18.43 -22.91
N ASN A 217 8.00 -17.75 -22.83
CA ASN A 217 6.74 -18.25 -23.43
C ASN A 217 6.41 -19.71 -23.07
N ALA A 218 6.81 -20.17 -21.87
CA ALA A 218 6.57 -21.54 -21.45
C ALA A 218 5.19 -21.61 -20.77
N ASP A 219 4.19 -22.00 -21.55
CA ASP A 219 2.97 -22.60 -21.01
C ASP A 219 3.22 -24.10 -20.84
N ASP A 220 3.38 -24.55 -19.61
CA ASP A 220 3.50 -25.98 -19.30
C ASP A 220 2.14 -26.64 -19.01
N GLY A 221 1.04 -25.90 -19.16
CA GLY A 221 -0.32 -26.40 -18.94
C GLY A 221 -0.66 -26.71 -17.48
N SER A 222 0.21 -26.33 -16.52
CA SER A 222 0.01 -26.61 -15.10
C SER A 222 -0.85 -25.59 -14.35
N GLY A 223 -1.17 -24.46 -14.98
CA GLY A 223 -1.93 -23.36 -14.37
C GLY A 223 -1.15 -22.60 -13.28
N ASN A 224 -1.59 -21.39 -12.93
CA ASN A 224 -1.14 -20.74 -11.70
C ASN A 224 -2.07 -21.23 -10.58
N THR A 225 -1.56 -22.05 -9.66
CA THR A 225 -2.36 -22.56 -8.54
C THR A 225 -2.52 -21.54 -7.41
N ASP A 226 -1.76 -20.43 -7.44
CA ASP A 226 -1.80 -19.41 -6.39
C ASP A 226 -2.99 -18.47 -6.63
N TYR A 227 -3.82 -18.33 -5.60
CA TYR A 227 -4.99 -17.42 -5.53
C TYR A 227 -6.05 -17.56 -6.65
N GLY A 228 -6.11 -18.71 -7.33
CA GLY A 228 -7.19 -19.04 -8.29
C GLY A 228 -7.07 -18.37 -9.67
N GLY A 229 -5.88 -17.89 -10.05
CA GLY A 229 -5.66 -17.22 -11.34
C GLY A 229 -5.42 -18.16 -12.52
N ASP A 230 -6.11 -17.92 -13.65
CA ASP A 230 -5.80 -18.56 -14.94
C ASP A 230 -4.55 -17.96 -15.61
N VAL A 231 -3.81 -18.81 -16.32
CA VAL A 231 -2.52 -18.64 -16.99
C VAL A 231 -2.65 -17.81 -18.27
N SER A 232 -2.45 -16.50 -18.17
CA SER A 232 -1.97 -15.75 -19.33
C SER A 232 -0.45 -15.91 -19.42
N THR A 233 0.02 -16.52 -20.49
CA THR A 233 1.38 -17.02 -20.73
C THR A 233 2.45 -15.93 -20.95
N TYR A 234 2.12 -14.66 -20.71
CA TYR A 234 2.97 -13.50 -21.04
C TYR A 234 3.00 -12.42 -19.95
N ALA A 235 2.80 -12.78 -18.68
CA ALA A 235 3.01 -11.86 -17.57
C ALA A 235 4.30 -12.19 -16.83
N HIS A 236 5.07 -11.16 -16.47
CA HIS A 236 6.18 -11.32 -15.55
C HIS A 236 5.66 -11.80 -14.20
N ARG A 237 6.44 -12.66 -13.54
CA ARG A 237 6.16 -13.02 -12.16
C ARG A 237 6.29 -11.78 -11.25
N ILE A 238 5.45 -11.73 -10.21
CA ILE A 238 5.48 -10.75 -9.12
C ILE A 238 6.17 -11.38 -7.92
N ASP A 239 6.73 -10.55 -7.03
CA ASP A 239 7.55 -10.93 -5.89
C ASP A 239 8.82 -11.69 -6.31
N MET A 240 9.42 -11.23 -7.39
CA MET A 240 10.69 -11.74 -7.90
C MET A 240 11.85 -10.80 -7.65
N ALA A 241 13.03 -11.35 -7.39
CA ALA A 241 14.26 -10.59 -7.46
C ALA A 241 14.46 -10.05 -8.90
N TYR A 242 14.82 -8.77 -9.00
CA TYR A 242 15.06 -8.07 -10.26
C TYR A 242 16.37 -8.52 -10.95
N ASN A 243 17.27 -9.17 -10.22
CA ASN A 243 18.56 -9.67 -10.70
C ASN A 243 18.49 -10.82 -11.74
N TYR A 244 17.32 -11.10 -12.32
CA TYR A 244 17.16 -12.13 -13.34
C TYR A 244 17.67 -11.63 -14.71
N GLY A 245 18.76 -12.23 -15.20
CA GLY A 245 19.35 -11.92 -16.51
C GLY A 245 20.42 -10.82 -16.46
N GLY A 246 20.54 -10.03 -17.53
CA GLY A 246 21.53 -8.94 -17.66
C GLY A 246 20.96 -7.53 -17.40
N ASN A 247 19.79 -7.44 -16.76
CA ASN A 247 19.11 -6.17 -16.53
C ASN A 247 19.81 -5.35 -15.43
N VAL A 248 19.78 -4.02 -15.59
CA VAL A 248 20.34 -3.07 -14.62
C VAL A 248 19.26 -2.55 -13.68
N ASN A 249 19.59 -2.33 -12.40
CA ASN A 249 18.62 -1.90 -11.39
C ASN A 249 17.94 -0.57 -11.85
N PRO A 250 16.59 -0.54 -11.96
CA PRO A 250 15.83 0.61 -12.45
C PRO A 250 15.77 1.77 -11.44
N GLU A 251 16.13 1.53 -10.17
CA GLU A 251 16.25 2.56 -9.13
C GLU A 251 17.50 3.42 -9.34
N THR A 252 18.59 2.81 -9.83
CA THR A 252 19.90 3.49 -9.93
C THR A 252 20.28 3.87 -11.35
N THR A 253 19.95 3.04 -12.35
CA THR A 253 20.23 3.36 -13.75
C THR A 253 19.11 4.17 -14.37
N GLY A 254 17.85 3.80 -14.09
CA GLY A 254 16.66 4.41 -14.71
C GLY A 254 16.66 4.34 -16.24
N TYR A 255 15.70 5.00 -16.89
CA TYR A 255 15.69 5.22 -18.34
C TYR A 255 14.91 6.49 -18.68
N GLY A 256 15.39 7.28 -19.65
CA GLY A 256 14.67 8.50 -20.08
C GLY A 256 14.43 9.53 -18.97
N GLY A 257 15.25 9.53 -17.91
CA GLY A 257 15.08 10.40 -16.73
C GLY A 257 14.11 9.87 -15.68
N TYR A 258 13.59 8.65 -15.84
CA TYR A 258 12.70 8.00 -14.90
C TYR A 258 13.39 6.83 -14.19
N THR A 259 13.04 6.62 -12.93
CA THR A 259 13.42 5.45 -12.14
C THR A 259 12.16 4.73 -11.68
N LEU A 260 12.30 3.46 -11.32
CA LEU A 260 11.22 2.69 -10.70
C LEU A 260 11.68 2.05 -9.41
N PRO A 261 10.84 2.07 -8.36
CA PRO A 261 11.18 1.55 -7.05
C PRO A 261 11.10 0.02 -7.01
N LEU A 262 11.99 -0.62 -6.26
CA LEU A 262 11.92 -2.02 -5.90
C LEU A 262 11.53 -2.17 -4.43
N ALA A 263 10.89 -3.28 -4.10
CA ALA A 263 10.56 -3.62 -2.72
C ALA A 263 11.75 -4.30 -2.03
N GLY A 264 11.96 -3.99 -0.76
CA GLY A 264 13.11 -4.43 0.01
C GLY A 264 14.42 -4.00 -0.66
N THR A 265 15.26 -4.96 -1.02
CA THR A 265 16.57 -4.70 -1.64
C THR A 265 16.55 -4.73 -3.16
N ASP A 266 15.69 -5.56 -3.76
CA ASP A 266 15.72 -5.86 -5.19
C ASP A 266 14.46 -6.59 -5.69
N THR A 267 13.33 -6.50 -5.00
CA THR A 267 12.11 -7.26 -5.36
C THR A 267 11.17 -6.46 -6.25
N VAL A 268 10.74 -7.05 -7.37
CA VAL A 268 9.67 -6.51 -8.21
C VAL A 268 8.32 -6.84 -7.57
N ALA A 269 7.62 -5.81 -7.09
CA ALA A 269 6.29 -5.92 -6.50
C ALA A 269 5.24 -5.21 -7.36
N CYS A 270 3.95 -5.37 -7.06
CA CYS A 270 2.88 -4.65 -7.77
C CYS A 270 3.12 -3.13 -7.79
N GLN A 271 3.56 -2.58 -6.66
CA GLN A 271 3.82 -1.14 -6.50
C GLN A 271 5.08 -0.65 -7.20
N THR A 272 5.92 -1.53 -7.73
CA THR A 272 7.03 -1.15 -8.64
C THR A 272 6.48 -0.48 -9.89
N CYS A 273 5.35 -0.96 -10.41
CA CYS A 273 4.74 -0.45 -11.65
C CYS A 273 3.50 0.42 -11.38
N HIS A 274 2.76 0.11 -10.31
CA HIS A 274 1.47 0.72 -10.02
C HIS A 274 1.50 1.64 -8.79
N LEU A 275 0.61 2.62 -8.76
CA LEU A 275 0.26 3.38 -7.57
C LEU A 275 -0.95 2.76 -6.87
N SER A 276 -1.04 2.86 -5.54
CA SER A 276 -2.12 2.23 -4.76
C SER A 276 -3.42 3.03 -4.76
N HIS A 277 -3.38 4.35 -4.93
CA HIS A 277 -4.57 5.21 -4.97
C HIS A 277 -4.93 5.59 -6.40
N GLY A 278 -4.18 6.50 -7.00
CA GLY A 278 -4.45 7.01 -8.33
C GLY A 278 -3.24 7.67 -8.98
N THR A 279 -3.23 7.68 -10.30
CA THR A 279 -2.14 8.19 -11.14
C THR A 279 -2.66 9.22 -12.12
N SER A 280 -1.82 10.18 -12.49
CA SER A 280 -2.05 11.08 -13.62
C SER A 280 -1.49 10.55 -14.94
N ALA A 281 -0.88 9.34 -14.94
CA ALA A 281 -0.33 8.73 -16.14
C ALA A 281 -1.42 8.41 -17.18
N THR A 282 -1.14 8.69 -18.44
CA THR A 282 -2.06 8.54 -19.57
C THR A 282 -1.73 7.31 -20.42
N MET A 283 -2.74 6.78 -21.12
CA MET A 283 -2.57 5.72 -22.12
C MET A 283 -3.02 6.21 -23.49
N SER A 284 -2.14 6.15 -24.48
CA SER A 284 -2.47 6.39 -25.89
C SER A 284 -2.98 5.11 -26.59
N THR A 285 -3.42 5.25 -27.85
CA THR A 285 -4.23 4.29 -28.64
C THR A 285 -3.74 2.84 -28.73
N LEU A 286 -2.46 2.54 -28.46
CA LEU A 286 -1.90 1.18 -28.45
C LEU A 286 -2.40 0.28 -27.29
N ALA A 287 -3.19 0.83 -26.35
CA ALA A 287 -3.79 0.08 -25.24
C ALA A 287 -5.06 -0.71 -25.60
N THR A 288 -5.58 -0.57 -26.81
CA THR A 288 -6.90 -1.08 -27.26
C THR A 288 -7.05 -2.61 -27.29
N ALA A 289 -6.05 -3.38 -26.86
CA ALA A 289 -6.22 -4.79 -26.51
C ALA A 289 -6.91 -4.98 -25.13
N SER A 290 -7.00 -3.93 -24.31
CA SER A 290 -7.87 -3.84 -23.15
C SER A 290 -8.96 -2.82 -23.47
N ASN A 291 -10.21 -3.12 -23.10
CA ASN A 291 -11.40 -2.32 -23.43
C ASN A 291 -11.47 -0.99 -22.64
N THR A 292 -10.34 -0.47 -22.16
CA THR A 292 -10.23 0.68 -21.28
C THR A 292 -9.13 1.61 -21.78
N SER A 293 -9.44 2.90 -21.92
CA SER A 293 -8.45 3.97 -22.15
C SER A 293 -7.70 4.36 -20.87
N ASP A 294 -7.67 3.44 -19.90
CA ASP A 294 -7.24 3.64 -18.52
C ASP A 294 -5.77 3.17 -18.38
N SER A 295 -4.95 3.94 -17.66
CA SER A 295 -3.57 3.57 -17.31
C SER A 295 -3.45 2.46 -16.30
N ALA A 296 -4.56 1.99 -15.73
CA ALA A 296 -4.58 0.91 -14.74
C ALA A 296 -3.56 1.17 -13.62
N LEU A 297 -3.57 2.40 -13.09
CA LEU A 297 -2.69 2.85 -12.00
C LEU A 297 -1.20 2.88 -12.32
N LEU A 298 -0.76 2.77 -13.58
CA LEU A 298 0.66 2.83 -13.92
C LEU A 298 1.33 4.13 -13.46
N ARG A 299 2.59 4.03 -13.00
CA ARG A 299 3.39 5.18 -12.55
C ARG A 299 3.80 6.14 -13.66
N LEU A 300 3.87 5.65 -14.90
CA LEU A 300 4.37 6.38 -16.07
C LEU A 300 3.41 6.23 -17.25
N ASP A 301 3.40 7.24 -18.12
CA ASP A 301 2.60 7.24 -19.34
C ASP A 301 2.88 6.01 -20.22
N ASN A 302 1.84 5.54 -20.90
CA ASN A 302 1.90 4.46 -21.88
C ASN A 302 2.52 3.16 -21.31
N ARG A 303 3.68 2.76 -21.83
CA ARG A 303 4.45 1.61 -21.35
C ARG A 303 5.78 2.06 -20.76
N GLY A 304 5.89 3.31 -20.32
CA GLY A 304 7.11 3.86 -19.73
C GLY A 304 7.66 3.01 -18.58
N VAL A 305 6.79 2.38 -17.78
CA VAL A 305 7.24 1.45 -16.74
C VAL A 305 8.01 0.26 -17.29
N CYS A 306 7.60 -0.24 -18.46
CA CYS A 306 8.27 -1.33 -19.16
C CYS A 306 9.60 -0.83 -19.72
N GLU A 307 9.63 0.33 -20.35
CA GLU A 307 10.83 0.92 -20.93
C GLU A 307 11.91 1.19 -19.87
N VAL A 308 11.55 1.61 -18.66
CA VAL A 308 12.51 1.79 -17.56
C VAL A 308 13.13 0.48 -17.09
N CYS A 309 12.33 -0.57 -16.92
CA CYS A 309 12.87 -1.88 -16.53
C CYS A 309 13.67 -2.54 -17.66
N HIS A 310 13.22 -2.41 -18.91
CA HIS A 310 13.84 -3.08 -20.05
C HIS A 310 14.90 -2.24 -20.77
N GLN A 311 15.07 -0.98 -20.39
CA GLN A 311 16.07 -0.05 -20.92
C GLN A 311 15.94 0.13 -22.44
N LYS A 312 14.73 0.46 -22.91
CA LYS A 312 14.37 0.53 -24.34
C LYS A 312 13.67 1.83 -24.74
#